data_AF-A0A7C7SL35-F1
#
_entry.id   AF-A0A7C7SL35-F1
#
_cell.length_a   1.000
_cell.length_b   1.000
_cell.length_c   1.000
_cell.angle_alpha   90.00
_cell.angle_beta   90.00
_cell.angle_gamma   90.00
#
_symmetry.space_group_name_H-M   'P 1'
#
loop_
_entity.id
_entity.type
_entity.pdbx_description
1 polymer ?
#
loop_
_entity_poly.entity_id
_entity_poly.type
_entity_poly.pdbx_seq_one_letter_code
_entity_poly.pdbx_strand_id
1 'polypeptide(L)'
;MLLKLTNTGELLLQIGGRGVSGGNTDTDNLRRPAESFVYEETNEVFVADGYGNRRVIVLDADTGAFKRMWGAFGSEPMDAAPDTPADLSATAGSEQVVLTWSANTELDLAGITRLQNLKTGALIAFSCEAGAILGEATPDHREALAAYGRDLGLAFQIADDLLDVESTEAELGKAVGKDADHGKATFIDLLGLEGARDYSRQLVDSAIGRLDSFGEGAILLKEAARFVIDRRN
;
A
#
# COMPACT_ATOMS: atom_id res chain seq x y z
N MET A 1 18.53 11.58 -6.07
CA MET A 1 19.69 11.97 -5.23
C MET A 1 19.25 12.34 -3.82
N LEU A 2 20.15 12.16 -2.86
CA LEU A 2 20.10 12.69 -1.49
C LEU A 2 21.28 13.62 -1.26
N LEU A 3 21.10 14.63 -0.40
CA LEU A 3 22.13 15.60 -0.03
C LEU A 3 22.29 15.62 1.50
N LYS A 4 23.52 15.49 1.98
CA LYS A 4 23.91 15.73 3.38
C LYS A 4 24.50 17.13 3.45
N LEU A 5 23.94 17.97 4.31
CA LEU A 5 24.35 19.35 4.50
C LEU A 5 24.77 19.56 5.97
N THR A 6 25.66 20.51 6.22
CA THR A 6 25.84 21.05 7.57
C THR A 6 24.60 21.86 7.98
N ASN A 7 24.47 22.17 9.27
CA ASN A 7 23.41 23.06 9.77
C ASN A 7 23.52 24.49 9.22
N THR A 8 24.65 24.85 8.61
CA THR A 8 24.87 26.13 7.92
C THR A 8 24.66 26.04 6.41
N GLY A 9 24.24 24.88 5.89
CA GLY A 9 23.91 24.67 4.47
C GLY A 9 25.07 24.31 3.56
N GLU A 10 26.24 23.95 4.10
CA GLU A 10 27.38 23.49 3.30
C GLU A 10 27.19 22.02 2.91
N LEU A 11 27.43 21.69 1.63
CA LEU A 11 27.30 20.32 1.13
C LEU A 11 28.43 19.43 1.64
N LEU A 12 28.07 18.37 2.36
CA LEU A 12 28.99 17.35 2.87
C LEU A 12 29.06 16.12 1.98
N LEU A 13 27.90 15.66 1.49
CA LEU A 13 27.79 14.44 0.68
C LEU A 13 26.61 14.55 -0.27
N GLN A 14 26.79 14.04 -1.48
CA GLN A 14 25.70 13.76 -2.41
C GLN A 14 25.70 12.28 -2.74
N ILE A 15 24.52 11.67 -2.64
CA ILE A 15 24.29 10.26 -3.00
C ILE A 15 23.42 10.22 -4.26
N GLY A 16 23.97 9.66 -5.34
CA GLY A 16 23.34 9.55 -6.66
C GLY A 16 23.19 10.88 -7.42
N GLY A 17 22.66 10.79 -8.63
CA GLY A 17 22.36 11.95 -9.49
C GLY A 17 20.88 12.37 -9.48
N ARG A 18 20.59 13.60 -9.92
CA ARG A 18 19.21 14.01 -10.24
C ARG A 18 18.81 13.36 -11.56
N GLY A 19 17.72 12.59 -11.57
CA GLY A 19 17.21 11.93 -12.78
C GLY A 19 18.10 10.78 -13.30
N VAL A 20 19.08 10.34 -12.51
CA VAL A 20 19.93 9.18 -12.82
C VAL A 20 19.38 7.99 -12.05
N SER A 21 19.12 6.88 -12.72
CA SER A 21 18.78 5.59 -12.11
C SER A 21 19.02 4.45 -13.09
N GLY A 22 19.68 3.40 -12.62
CA GLY A 22 19.79 2.09 -13.25
C GLY A 22 18.70 1.10 -12.81
N GLY A 23 17.69 1.55 -12.06
CA GLY A 23 16.56 0.74 -11.59
C GLY A 23 16.65 0.34 -10.12
N ASN A 24 15.88 -0.68 -9.76
CA ASN A 24 15.71 -1.21 -8.41
C ASN A 24 16.99 -1.82 -7.84
N THR A 25 17.87 -2.30 -8.71
CA THR A 25 19.14 -2.91 -8.33
C THR A 25 20.31 -1.94 -8.31
N ASP A 26 20.12 -0.69 -8.75
CA ASP A 26 21.17 0.34 -8.80
C ASP A 26 21.59 0.76 -7.39
N THR A 27 22.80 0.41 -6.98
CA THR A 27 23.34 0.73 -5.65
C THR A 27 23.86 2.15 -5.52
N ASP A 28 24.09 2.84 -6.63
CA ASP A 28 24.79 4.13 -6.69
C ASP A 28 23.81 5.30 -6.81
N ASN A 29 22.61 5.06 -7.37
CA ASN A 29 21.60 6.08 -7.57
C ASN A 29 20.25 5.76 -6.93
N LEU A 30 19.52 6.84 -6.63
CA LEU A 30 18.15 6.81 -6.10
C LEU A 30 17.19 7.36 -7.15
N ARG A 31 15.98 6.81 -7.24
CA ARG A 31 14.94 7.25 -8.18
C ARG A 31 13.72 7.75 -7.43
N ARG A 32 13.72 9.07 -7.17
CA ARG A 32 12.66 9.80 -6.44
C ARG A 32 12.50 9.23 -5.00
N PRO A 33 13.52 9.38 -4.14
CA PRO A 33 13.39 8.97 -2.74
C PRO A 33 12.30 9.79 -2.05
N ALA A 34 11.48 9.10 -1.25
CA ALA A 34 10.38 9.69 -0.50
C ALA A 34 10.86 10.24 0.86
N GLU A 35 11.70 9.48 1.55
CA GLU A 35 12.17 9.81 2.89
C GLU A 35 13.52 9.16 3.18
N SER A 36 14.27 9.73 4.13
CA SER A 36 15.50 9.15 4.66
C SER A 36 15.59 9.32 6.17
N PHE A 37 16.10 8.31 6.86
CA PHE A 37 16.32 8.31 8.31
C PHE A 37 17.76 7.88 8.62
N VAL A 38 18.45 8.63 9.48
CA VAL A 38 19.81 8.27 9.94
C VAL A 38 19.71 7.60 11.31
N TYR A 39 20.22 6.38 11.41
CA TYR A 39 20.39 5.67 12.67
C TYR A 39 21.85 5.76 13.12
N GLU A 40 22.10 6.63 14.09
CA GLU A 40 23.44 6.98 14.54
C GLU A 40 24.19 5.79 15.17
N GLU A 41 23.48 4.89 15.86
CA GLU A 41 24.12 3.75 16.55
C GLU A 41 24.87 2.80 15.59
N THR A 42 24.43 2.70 14.33
CA THR A 42 25.06 1.85 13.32
C THR A 42 25.69 2.64 12.16
N ASN A 43 25.63 3.98 12.23
CA ASN A 43 26.02 4.91 11.17
C ASN A 43 25.33 4.63 9.82
N GLU A 44 24.03 4.38 9.85
CA GLU A 44 23.26 3.97 8.67
C GLU A 44 22.23 5.01 8.27
N VAL A 45 22.14 5.30 6.98
CA VAL A 45 20.99 6.00 6.41
C VAL A 45 20.07 5.01 5.70
N PHE A 46 18.83 4.95 6.15
CA PHE A 46 17.76 4.20 5.54
C PHE A 46 17.02 5.15 4.59
N VAL A 47 16.82 4.73 3.35
CA VAL A 47 16.17 5.55 2.33
C VAL A 47 14.98 4.78 1.75
N ALA A 48 13.80 5.37 1.86
CA ALA A 48 12.60 4.90 1.20
C ALA A 48 12.59 5.38 -0.26
N ASP A 49 13.14 4.57 -1.16
CA ASP A 49 13.31 4.90 -2.58
C ASP A 49 12.13 4.38 -3.41
N GLY A 50 10.93 4.88 -3.12
CA GLY A 50 9.66 4.24 -3.51
C GLY A 50 8.80 4.93 -4.58
N TYR A 51 9.12 6.16 -5.02
CA TYR A 51 8.35 6.86 -6.07
C TYR A 51 8.84 6.59 -7.50
N GLY A 52 9.97 5.90 -7.64
CA GLY A 52 10.52 5.52 -8.94
C GLY A 52 11.21 4.16 -8.91
N ASN A 53 11.85 3.81 -7.80
CA ASN A 53 12.23 2.43 -7.48
C ASN A 53 11.19 1.84 -6.49
N ARG A 54 11.37 0.59 -6.07
CA ARG A 54 10.48 -0.21 -5.21
C ARG A 54 11.30 -0.90 -4.12
N ARG A 55 11.99 -0.11 -3.30
CA ARG A 55 12.91 -0.62 -2.29
C ARG A 55 13.07 0.30 -1.09
N VAL A 56 13.57 -0.29 -0.01
CA VAL A 56 14.36 0.42 1.00
C VAL A 56 15.82 0.10 0.75
N ILE A 57 16.65 1.13 0.68
CA ILE A 57 18.11 0.99 0.53
C ILE A 57 18.79 1.57 1.77
N VAL A 58 19.79 0.85 2.27
CA VAL A 58 20.58 1.23 3.45
C VAL A 58 22.00 1.50 3.00
N LEU A 59 22.48 2.69 3.35
CA LEU A 59 23.81 3.18 3.01
C LEU A 59 24.54 3.57 4.29
N ASP A 60 25.87 3.62 4.24
CA ASP A 60 26.68 4.25 5.28
C ASP A 60 26.44 5.77 5.27
N ALA A 61 26.17 6.35 6.44
CA ALA A 61 25.72 7.74 6.55
C ALA A 61 26.82 8.78 6.29
N ASP A 62 28.10 8.40 6.35
CA ASP A 62 29.22 9.29 6.12
C ASP A 62 29.78 9.19 4.71
N THR A 63 29.81 7.99 4.16
CA THR A 63 30.43 7.71 2.86
C THR A 63 29.40 7.57 1.73
N GLY A 64 28.14 7.26 2.06
CA GLY A 64 27.12 6.90 1.08
C GLY A 64 27.29 5.51 0.49
N ALA A 65 28.23 4.70 1.00
CA ALA A 65 28.49 3.35 0.50
C ALA A 65 27.30 2.43 0.74
N PHE A 66 26.95 1.63 -0.27
CA PHE A 66 25.87 0.65 -0.18
C PHE A 66 26.16 -0.42 0.88
N LYS A 67 25.15 -0.73 1.72
CA LYS A 67 25.23 -1.81 2.72
C LYS A 67 24.28 -2.95 2.38
N ARG A 68 23.00 -2.63 2.14
CA ARG A 68 21.93 -3.61 1.86
C ARG A 68 20.68 -2.92 1.32
N MET A 69 19.77 -3.70 0.74
CA MET A 69 18.45 -3.23 0.33
C MET A 69 17.44 -4.37 0.35
N TRP A 70 16.15 -4.03 0.38
CA TRP A 70 15.06 -4.97 0.23
C TRP A 70 13.86 -4.30 -0.46
N GLY A 71 13.11 -5.10 -1.21
CA GLY A 71 11.82 -4.76 -1.78
C GLY A 71 10.69 -4.99 -0.77
N ALA A 72 9.48 -5.15 -1.28
CA ALA A 72 8.31 -5.43 -0.45
C ALA A 72 8.50 -6.72 0.35
N PHE A 73 8.04 -6.74 1.61
CA PHE A 73 8.09 -7.91 2.50
C PHE A 73 9.49 -8.50 2.73
N GLY A 74 10.56 -7.75 2.48
CA GLY A 74 11.94 -8.22 2.66
C GLY A 74 12.48 -9.03 1.49
N SER A 75 11.79 -9.08 0.34
CA SER A 75 12.29 -9.72 -0.88
C SER A 75 13.44 -8.93 -1.51
N GLU A 76 14.10 -9.50 -2.51
CA GLU A 76 15.02 -8.73 -3.35
C GLU A 76 14.24 -7.69 -4.18
N PRO A 77 14.76 -6.47 -4.37
CA PRO A 77 14.18 -5.49 -5.29
C PRO A 77 14.28 -5.96 -6.75
N MET A 78 13.18 -5.85 -7.51
CA MET A 78 13.10 -6.35 -8.89
C MET A 78 12.61 -5.24 -9.82
N ASP A 79 13.23 -5.12 -11.00
CA ASP A 79 12.82 -4.18 -12.05
C ASP A 79 11.73 -4.75 -12.98
N ALA A 80 11.77 -6.06 -13.20
CA ALA A 80 10.81 -6.74 -14.06
C ALA A 80 9.49 -6.98 -13.31
N ALA A 81 8.38 -6.90 -14.06
CA ALA A 81 7.17 -7.59 -13.64
C ALA A 81 7.50 -9.08 -13.45
N PRO A 82 6.87 -9.78 -12.49
CA PRO A 82 6.97 -11.22 -12.40
C PRO A 82 6.66 -11.87 -13.74
N ASP A 83 7.32 -13.00 -13.99
CA ASP A 83 6.99 -13.82 -15.13
C ASP A 83 5.52 -14.25 -15.09
N THR A 84 4.92 -14.38 -16.26
CA THR A 84 3.61 -15.02 -16.45
C THR A 84 3.61 -16.36 -15.70
N PRO A 85 2.54 -16.72 -14.95
CA PRO A 85 2.53 -17.96 -14.19
C PRO A 85 2.83 -19.13 -15.11
N ALA A 86 3.90 -19.85 -14.80
CA ALA A 86 4.38 -20.97 -15.58
C ALA A 86 3.72 -22.28 -15.11
N ASP A 87 3.87 -23.33 -15.91
CA ASP A 87 3.50 -24.70 -15.53
C ASP A 87 2.02 -24.94 -15.22
N LEU A 88 1.11 -24.15 -15.82
CA LEU A 88 -0.32 -24.42 -15.70
C LEU A 88 -0.63 -25.82 -16.27
N SER A 89 -1.01 -26.74 -15.38
CA SER A 89 -1.39 -28.10 -15.71
C SER A 89 -2.79 -28.41 -15.20
N ALA A 90 -3.56 -29.17 -15.98
CA ALA A 90 -4.89 -29.64 -15.62
C ALA A 90 -4.88 -31.17 -15.54
N THR A 91 -5.17 -31.71 -14.36
CA THR A 91 -5.36 -33.15 -14.17
C THR A 91 -6.84 -33.44 -14.02
N ALA A 92 -7.38 -34.25 -14.95
CA ALA A 92 -8.76 -34.71 -14.87
C ALA A 92 -8.95 -35.69 -13.70
N GLY A 93 -9.89 -35.39 -12.82
CA GLY A 93 -10.42 -36.30 -11.81
C GLY A 93 -11.86 -36.70 -12.15
N SER A 94 -12.43 -37.61 -11.35
CA SER A 94 -13.85 -37.92 -11.42
C SER A 94 -14.65 -36.71 -10.92
N GLU A 95 -15.38 -36.05 -11.82
CA GLU A 95 -16.22 -34.86 -11.55
C GLU A 95 -15.48 -33.58 -11.16
N GLN A 96 -14.14 -33.58 -11.18
CA GLN A 96 -13.32 -32.42 -10.85
C GLN A 96 -12.11 -32.30 -11.77
N VAL A 97 -11.59 -31.09 -11.91
CA VAL A 97 -10.30 -30.82 -12.57
C VAL A 97 -9.40 -30.16 -11.55
N VAL A 98 -8.20 -30.71 -11.35
CA VAL A 98 -7.18 -30.11 -10.50
C VAL A 98 -6.28 -29.25 -11.38
N LEU A 99 -6.17 -27.96 -11.05
CA LEU A 99 -5.25 -27.03 -11.70
C LEU A 99 -4.03 -26.83 -10.79
N THR A 100 -2.83 -26.92 -11.37
CA THR A 100 -1.56 -26.61 -10.69
C THR A 100 -0.80 -25.60 -11.52
N TRP A 101 -0.11 -24.65 -10.90
CA TRP A 101 0.78 -23.71 -11.59
C TRP A 101 1.86 -23.20 -10.63
N SER A 102 2.90 -22.58 -11.19
CA SER A 102 3.92 -21.83 -10.45
C SER A 102 3.43 -20.39 -10.26
N ALA A 103 3.13 -20.00 -9.02
CA ALA A 103 2.55 -18.69 -8.71
C ALA A 103 3.55 -17.53 -8.91
N ASN A 104 3.02 -16.39 -9.38
CA ASN A 104 3.77 -15.15 -9.59
C ASN A 104 4.25 -14.55 -8.25
N THR A 105 5.24 -13.66 -8.31
CA THR A 105 5.69 -12.87 -7.15
C THR A 105 4.96 -11.53 -6.99
N GLU A 106 4.02 -11.20 -7.89
CA GLU A 106 3.16 -10.01 -7.77
C GLU A 106 2.19 -10.14 -6.60
N LEU A 107 1.79 -8.98 -6.05
CA LEU A 107 0.71 -8.98 -5.08
C LEU A 107 -0.60 -9.24 -5.80
N ASP A 108 -1.19 -10.40 -5.50
CA ASP A 108 -2.59 -10.67 -5.78
C ASP A 108 -3.49 -9.80 -4.88
N LEU A 109 -4.80 -9.98 -5.03
CA LEU A 109 -5.79 -9.26 -4.23
C LEU A 109 -5.54 -9.43 -2.72
N ALA A 110 -5.09 -10.61 -2.28
CA ALA A 110 -4.78 -10.87 -0.88
C ALA A 110 -3.53 -10.10 -0.42
N GLY A 111 -2.50 -10.05 -1.26
CA GLY A 111 -1.27 -9.29 -1.05
C GLY A 111 -1.52 -7.78 -0.94
N ILE A 112 -2.31 -7.21 -1.87
CA ILE A 112 -2.68 -5.78 -1.84
C ILE A 112 -3.54 -5.50 -0.61
N THR A 113 -4.54 -6.34 -0.33
CA THR A 113 -5.39 -6.21 0.87
C THR A 113 -4.55 -6.17 2.14
N ARG A 114 -3.58 -7.09 2.27
CA ARG A 114 -2.66 -7.11 3.41
C ARG A 114 -1.84 -5.82 3.52
N LEU A 115 -1.31 -5.33 2.41
CA LEU A 115 -0.53 -4.09 2.40
C LEU A 115 -1.37 -2.90 2.87
N GLN A 116 -2.58 -2.75 2.34
CA GLN A 116 -3.46 -1.63 2.70
C GLN A 116 -3.96 -1.71 4.14
N ASN A 117 -4.20 -2.93 4.64
CA ASN A 117 -4.49 -3.15 6.05
C ASN A 117 -3.34 -2.71 6.98
N LEU A 118 -2.08 -2.83 6.56
CA LEU A 118 -0.92 -2.40 7.36
C LEU A 118 -0.63 -0.90 7.27
N LYS A 119 -0.97 -0.25 6.14
CA LYS A 119 -0.68 1.17 5.89
C LYS A 119 -1.71 2.08 6.55
N THR A 120 -2.96 1.99 6.08
CA THR A 120 -4.04 2.92 6.44
C THR A 120 -5.07 2.23 7.33
N GLY A 121 -5.39 0.96 7.04
CA GLY A 121 -6.37 0.20 7.80
C GLY A 121 -6.00 0.00 9.27
N ALA A 122 -4.72 -0.10 9.59
CA ALA A 122 -4.24 -0.33 10.95
C ALA A 122 -4.61 0.79 11.92
N LEU A 123 -4.48 2.06 11.51
CA LEU A 123 -4.81 3.20 12.38
C LEU A 123 -6.32 3.38 12.57
N ILE A 124 -7.11 3.09 11.53
CA ILE A 124 -8.58 3.13 11.60
C ILE A 124 -9.07 1.99 12.52
N ALA A 125 -8.58 0.77 12.31
CA ALA A 125 -8.89 -0.37 13.18
C ALA A 125 -8.48 -0.11 14.63
N PHE A 126 -7.29 0.43 14.86
CA PHE A 126 -6.85 0.82 16.19
C PHE A 126 -7.77 1.86 16.84
N SER A 127 -8.22 2.87 16.09
CA SER A 127 -9.11 3.91 16.61
C SER A 127 -10.45 3.33 17.08
N CYS A 128 -11.03 2.38 16.33
CA CYS A 128 -12.25 1.67 16.72
C CYS A 128 -12.02 0.77 17.94
N GLU A 129 -10.91 0.03 17.96
CA GLU A 129 -10.56 -0.88 19.04
C GLU A 129 -10.23 -0.15 20.34
N ALA A 130 -9.56 1.00 20.26
CA ALA A 130 -9.27 1.86 21.41
C ALA A 130 -10.58 2.35 22.06
N GLY A 131 -11.57 2.75 21.25
CA GLY A 131 -12.90 3.09 21.73
C GLY A 131 -13.58 1.93 22.45
N ALA A 132 -13.45 0.71 21.92
CA ALA A 132 -13.99 -0.50 22.55
C ALA A 132 -13.34 -0.78 23.91
N ILE A 133 -12.01 -0.63 24.02
CA ILE A 133 -11.27 -0.85 25.27
C ILE A 133 -11.65 0.20 26.32
N LEU A 134 -11.66 1.48 25.93
CA LEU A 134 -12.02 2.58 26.84
C LEU A 134 -13.49 2.51 27.30
N GLY A 135 -14.36 2.00 26.44
CA GLY A 135 -15.77 1.75 26.76
C GLY A 135 -16.04 0.45 27.50
N GLU A 136 -15.00 -0.30 27.89
CA GLU A 136 -15.10 -1.60 28.57
C GLU A 136 -16.01 -2.59 27.84
N ALA A 137 -15.93 -2.59 26.50
CA ALA A 137 -16.77 -3.44 25.66
C ALA A 137 -16.50 -4.93 25.93
N THR A 138 -17.53 -5.76 25.71
CA THR A 138 -17.38 -7.21 25.74
C THR A 138 -16.41 -7.68 24.65
N PRO A 139 -15.79 -8.87 24.79
CA PRO A 139 -14.91 -9.42 23.77
C PRO A 139 -15.55 -9.45 22.37
N ASP A 140 -16.83 -9.83 22.28
CA ASP A 140 -17.58 -9.90 21.02
C ASP A 140 -17.76 -8.51 20.40
N HIS A 141 -18.10 -7.50 21.21
CA HIS A 141 -18.20 -6.12 20.74
C HIS A 141 -16.85 -5.53 20.34
N ARG A 142 -15.78 -5.88 21.05
CA ARG A 142 -14.44 -5.45 20.68
C ARG A 142 -14.01 -6.04 19.34
N GLU A 143 -14.25 -7.33 19.10
CA GLU A 143 -13.94 -7.94 17.81
C GLU A 143 -14.81 -7.35 16.69
N ALA A 144 -16.09 -7.09 16.95
CA ALA A 144 -16.97 -6.45 16.00
C ALA A 144 -16.48 -5.05 15.59
N LEU A 145 -16.04 -4.23 16.55
CA LEU A 145 -15.47 -2.90 16.30
C LEU A 145 -14.12 -2.96 15.59
N ALA A 146 -13.28 -3.94 15.92
CA ALA A 146 -12.01 -4.17 15.22
C ALA A 146 -12.26 -4.60 13.77
N ALA A 147 -13.21 -5.51 13.53
CA ALA A 147 -13.61 -5.93 12.18
C ALA A 147 -14.20 -4.78 11.37
N TYR A 148 -15.07 -3.96 11.98
CA TYR A 148 -15.58 -2.73 11.38
C TYR A 148 -14.45 -1.81 10.93
N GLY A 149 -13.46 -1.55 11.79
CA GLY A 149 -12.36 -0.64 11.45
C GLY A 149 -11.44 -1.18 10.35
N ARG A 150 -11.24 -2.51 10.27
CA ARG A 150 -10.51 -3.15 9.16
C ARG A 150 -11.23 -2.99 7.83
N ASP A 151 -12.52 -3.34 7.79
CA ASP A 151 -13.34 -3.25 6.57
C ASP A 151 -13.45 -1.79 6.10
N LEU A 152 -13.68 -0.87 7.05
CA LEU A 152 -13.75 0.57 6.78
C LEU A 152 -12.42 1.13 6.26
N GLY A 153 -11.30 0.73 6.87
CA GLY A 153 -9.99 1.23 6.47
C GLY A 153 -9.59 0.76 5.07
N LEU A 154 -10.01 -0.44 4.67
CA LEU A 154 -9.82 -0.93 3.32
C LEU A 154 -10.71 -0.18 2.32
N ALA A 155 -11.99 0.01 2.65
CA ALA A 155 -12.93 0.80 1.83
C ALA A 155 -12.42 2.23 1.62
N PHE A 156 -11.87 2.85 2.67
CA PHE A 156 -11.30 4.19 2.63
C PHE A 156 -10.16 4.30 1.63
N GLN A 157 -9.23 3.35 1.65
CA GLN A 157 -8.10 3.37 0.72
C GLN A 157 -8.54 3.17 -0.73
N ILE A 158 -9.51 2.28 -0.99
CA ILE A 158 -10.06 2.11 -2.33
C ILE A 158 -10.77 3.39 -2.80
N ALA A 159 -11.54 4.05 -1.92
CA ALA A 159 -12.19 5.31 -2.23
C ALA A 159 -11.16 6.43 -2.50
N ASP A 160 -10.03 6.45 -1.77
CA ASP A 160 -8.92 7.39 -1.98
C ASP A 160 -8.29 7.21 -3.37
N ASP A 161 -7.94 5.97 -3.71
CA ASP A 161 -7.34 5.62 -5.01
C ASP A 161 -8.31 5.98 -6.16
N LEU A 162 -9.63 5.79 -5.97
CA LEU A 162 -10.66 6.16 -6.95
C LEU A 162 -10.75 7.69 -7.14
N LEU A 163 -10.75 8.46 -6.05
CA LEU A 163 -10.79 9.93 -6.09
C LEU A 163 -9.55 10.51 -6.77
N ASP A 164 -8.37 9.95 -6.51
CA ASP A 164 -7.12 10.37 -7.14
C ASP A 164 -7.17 10.17 -8.66
N VAL A 165 -7.66 9.02 -9.13
CA VAL A 165 -7.79 8.74 -10.58
C VAL A 165 -8.82 9.64 -11.24
N GLU A 166 -10.01 9.81 -10.65
CA GLU A 166 -11.09 10.62 -11.21
C GLU A 166 -10.76 12.11 -11.24
N SER A 167 -10.11 12.63 -10.19
CA SER A 167 -9.67 14.03 -10.13
C SER A 167 -8.56 14.30 -11.13
N THR A 168 -7.61 13.37 -11.26
CA THR A 168 -6.54 13.45 -12.26
C THR A 168 -7.12 13.46 -13.68
N GLU A 169 -8.14 12.67 -13.98
CA GLU A 169 -8.82 12.67 -15.28
C GLU A 169 -9.52 14.00 -15.58
N ALA A 170 -10.19 14.59 -14.59
CA ALA A 170 -10.85 15.88 -14.72
C ALA A 170 -9.86 17.05 -14.91
N GLU A 171 -8.73 17.03 -14.21
CA GLU A 171 -7.66 18.02 -14.34
C GLU A 171 -6.87 17.87 -15.65
N LEU A 172 -6.66 16.62 -16.11
CA LEU A 172 -5.89 16.28 -17.33
C LEU A 172 -6.72 16.26 -18.62
N GLY A 173 -7.85 16.98 -18.69
CA GLY A 173 -8.74 17.10 -19.86
C GLY A 173 -8.12 17.57 -21.19
N LYS A 174 -6.79 17.55 -21.34
CA LYS A 174 -6.04 17.63 -22.61
C LYS A 174 -4.98 16.52 -22.64
N ALA A 175 -5.38 15.38 -23.20
CA ALA A 175 -4.57 14.30 -23.76
C ALA A 175 -3.17 14.09 -23.15
N VAL A 176 -3.05 13.16 -22.20
CA VAL A 176 -1.79 12.45 -22.00
C VAL A 176 -2.07 10.98 -21.73
N GLY A 177 -2.10 10.19 -22.80
CA GLY A 177 -1.60 8.82 -22.71
C GLY A 177 -0.07 8.91 -22.70
N LYS A 178 0.55 8.54 -21.57
CA LYS A 178 1.95 8.10 -21.39
C LYS A 178 2.37 8.28 -19.94
N ASP A 179 2.20 7.24 -19.15
CA ASP A 179 3.24 6.62 -18.31
C ASP A 179 2.58 5.54 -17.44
N ALA A 180 2.41 4.35 -18.03
CA ALA A 180 1.99 3.14 -17.34
C ALA A 180 3.14 2.53 -16.51
N ASP A 181 3.87 3.36 -15.77
CA ASP A 181 5.07 2.99 -15.00
C ASP A 181 4.86 3.20 -13.49
N HIS A 182 3.60 3.13 -13.03
CA HIS A 182 3.26 3.19 -11.61
C HIS A 182 3.23 1.78 -11.03
N GLY A 183 4.41 1.29 -10.66
CA GLY A 183 4.66 -0.04 -10.10
C GLY A 183 4.07 -0.34 -8.70
N LYS A 184 2.92 0.23 -8.35
CA LYS A 184 2.15 -0.16 -7.17
C LYS A 184 0.82 -0.73 -7.66
N ALA A 185 0.67 -2.04 -7.63
CA ALA A 185 -0.62 -2.66 -7.89
C ALA A 185 -1.65 -2.09 -6.91
N THR A 186 -2.67 -1.42 -7.44
CA THR A 186 -3.82 -0.90 -6.71
C THR A 186 -5.02 -1.83 -6.88
N PHE A 187 -6.08 -1.61 -6.10
CA PHE A 187 -7.34 -2.30 -6.34
C PHE A 187 -7.94 -1.98 -7.72
N ILE A 188 -7.65 -0.79 -8.26
CA ILE A 188 -8.10 -0.39 -9.59
C ILE A 188 -7.35 -1.19 -10.66
N ASP A 189 -6.05 -1.43 -10.49
CA ASP A 189 -5.27 -2.24 -11.45
C ASP A 189 -5.75 -3.70 -11.50
N LEU A 190 -6.18 -4.26 -10.37
CA LEU A 190 -6.66 -5.64 -10.31
C LEU A 190 -8.13 -5.81 -10.71
N LEU A 191 -9.00 -4.90 -10.28
CA LEU A 191 -10.46 -5.06 -10.40
C LEU A 191 -11.08 -4.17 -11.48
N GLY A 192 -10.31 -3.22 -12.04
CA GLY A 192 -10.82 -2.11 -12.81
C GLY A 192 -11.57 -1.09 -11.95
N LEU A 193 -11.89 0.07 -12.53
CA LEU A 193 -12.60 1.16 -11.84
C LEU A 193 -13.96 0.72 -11.28
N GLU A 194 -14.76 0.02 -12.10
CA GLU A 194 -16.08 -0.45 -11.69
C GLU A 194 -15.99 -1.52 -10.59
N GLY A 195 -15.10 -2.50 -10.77
CA GLY A 195 -14.89 -3.56 -9.77
C GLY A 195 -14.35 -3.01 -8.44
N ALA A 196 -13.47 -2.01 -8.47
CA ALA A 196 -12.99 -1.34 -7.27
C ALA A 196 -14.12 -0.58 -6.55
N ARG A 197 -15.00 0.12 -7.27
CA ARG A 197 -16.18 0.78 -6.68
C ARG A 197 -17.13 -0.22 -6.03
N ASP A 198 -17.43 -1.32 -6.71
CA ASP A 198 -18.31 -2.36 -6.17
C ASP A 198 -17.71 -3.05 -4.95
N TYR A 199 -16.40 -3.31 -4.98
CA TYR A 199 -15.71 -3.91 -3.84
C TYR A 199 -15.70 -2.97 -2.63
N SER A 200 -15.48 -1.66 -2.83
CA SER A 200 -15.55 -0.67 -1.75
C SER A 200 -16.95 -0.61 -1.12
N ARG A 201 -18.03 -0.68 -1.93
CA ARG A 201 -19.41 -0.77 -1.42
C ARG A 201 -19.64 -2.03 -0.60
N GLN A 202 -19.17 -3.19 -1.06
CA GLN A 202 -19.29 -4.44 -0.32
C GLN A 202 -18.56 -4.38 1.03
N LEU A 203 -17.41 -3.72 1.10
CA LEU A 203 -16.68 -3.50 2.35
C LEU A 203 -17.44 -2.58 3.30
N VAL A 204 -18.08 -1.52 2.80
CA VAL A 204 -18.96 -0.64 3.61
C VAL A 204 -20.16 -1.42 4.15
N ASP A 205 -20.82 -2.24 3.32
CA ASP A 205 -21.93 -3.08 3.76
C ASP A 205 -21.49 -4.10 4.82
N SER A 206 -20.32 -4.73 4.63
CA SER A 206 -19.71 -5.61 5.62
C SER A 206 -19.45 -4.87 6.93
N ALA A 207 -18.82 -3.70 6.88
CA ALA A 207 -18.54 -2.87 8.05
C ALA A 207 -19.83 -2.51 8.81
N ILE A 208 -20.88 -2.08 8.10
CA ILE A 208 -22.18 -1.77 8.69
C ILE A 208 -22.79 -3.01 9.37
N GLY A 209 -22.69 -4.19 8.74
CA GLY A 209 -23.17 -5.45 9.30
C GLY A 209 -22.41 -5.89 10.55
N ARG A 210 -21.11 -5.56 10.67
CA ARG A 210 -20.35 -5.80 11.93
C ARG A 210 -20.94 -5.06 13.12
N LEU A 211 -21.71 -4.00 12.89
CA LEU A 211 -22.28 -3.15 13.94
C LEU A 211 -23.71 -3.53 14.33
N ASP A 212 -24.27 -4.62 13.82
CA ASP A 212 -25.69 -4.95 14.05
C ASP A 212 -26.03 -5.24 15.52
N SER A 213 -25.11 -5.82 16.29
CA SER A 213 -25.32 -6.08 17.73
C SER A 213 -25.42 -4.80 18.58
N PHE A 214 -25.00 -3.65 18.05
CA PHE A 214 -25.03 -2.37 18.75
C PHE A 214 -26.33 -1.59 18.54
N GLY A 215 -27.20 -2.02 17.62
CA GLY A 215 -28.48 -1.36 17.33
C GLY A 215 -28.33 0.13 17.00
N GLU A 216 -29.17 0.97 17.60
CA GLU A 216 -29.15 2.43 17.40
C GLU A 216 -27.88 3.10 17.95
N GLY A 217 -27.18 2.46 18.89
CA GLY A 217 -25.93 2.99 19.46
C GLY A 217 -24.80 3.13 18.43
N ALA A 218 -24.90 2.45 17.29
CA ALA A 218 -23.89 2.49 16.22
C ALA A 218 -24.30 3.35 15.00
N ILE A 219 -25.38 4.14 15.07
CA ILE A 219 -25.85 4.95 13.94
C ILE A 219 -24.74 5.83 13.37
N LEU A 220 -23.99 6.54 14.22
CA LEU A 220 -22.90 7.42 13.79
C LEU A 220 -21.77 6.66 13.08
N LEU A 221 -21.44 5.44 13.53
CA LEU A 221 -20.43 4.61 12.87
C LEU A 221 -20.94 4.07 11.53
N LYS A 222 -22.24 3.72 11.44
CA LYS A 222 -22.87 3.32 10.18
C LYS A 222 -22.90 4.49 9.18
N GLU A 223 -23.15 5.71 9.64
CA GLU A 223 -23.08 6.93 8.82
C GLU A 223 -21.65 7.24 8.37
N ALA A 224 -20.67 7.12 9.27
CA ALA A 224 -19.26 7.29 8.93
C ALA A 224 -18.81 6.32 7.84
N ALA A 225 -19.27 5.05 7.90
CA ALA A 225 -18.93 4.06 6.88
C ALA A 225 -19.49 4.42 5.49
N ARG A 226 -20.73 4.92 5.42
CA ARG A 226 -21.31 5.41 4.16
C ARG A 226 -20.57 6.63 3.63
N PHE A 227 -20.23 7.55 4.53
CA PHE A 227 -19.52 8.77 4.17
C PHE A 227 -18.17 8.49 3.48
N VAL A 228 -17.47 7.43 3.88
CA VAL A 228 -16.16 7.08 3.32
C VAL A 228 -16.18 6.89 1.79
N ILE A 229 -17.27 6.34 1.23
CA ILE A 229 -17.40 6.13 -0.22
C ILE A 229 -18.13 7.27 -0.94
N ASP A 230 -18.90 8.09 -0.21
CA ASP A 230 -19.62 9.24 -0.75
C ASP A 230 -18.79 10.55 -0.73
N ARG A 231 -17.62 10.52 -0.08
CA ARG A 231 -16.75 11.69 0.07
C ARG A 231 -16.29 12.20 -1.30
N ARG A 232 -16.18 13.52 -1.42
CA ARG A 232 -15.70 14.21 -2.64
C ARG A 232 -14.30 14.81 -2.46
N ASN A 233 -13.69 14.57 -1.30
CA ASN A 233 -12.35 14.99 -0.89
C ASN A 233 -11.86 14.16 0.32
#